data_AF-A0A928WSC6-F1
#
_entry.id   AF-A0A928WSC6-F1
#
_cell.length_a   1.000
_cell.length_b   1.000
_cell.length_c   1.000
_cell.angle_alpha   90.00
_cell.angle_beta   90.00
_cell.angle_gamma   90.00
#
_symmetry.space_group_name_H-M   'P 1'
#
loop_
_entity.id
_entity.type
_entity.pdbx_description
1 polymer ?
#
loop_
_entity_poly.entity_id
_entity_poly.type
_entity_poly.pdbx_seq_one_letter_code
_entity_poly.pdbx_strand_id
1 'polypeptide(L)'
;MALLDDSWPVNLDSLDEKSESLTDQSIPSKLVSDVAELNDKAQRWMNRHDIDMEILENFFHFSADGSVELIDLPEESNTKSKQTVATYLMEGILSLFGRGHPSFDDEDARAYCEKFGCFDSKNHTKSVENLGNKITGSKDKGWELTNPGLNAAAELIKEKAS
;
A
#
# COMPACT_ATOMS: atom_id res chain seq x y z
N MET A 1 9.25 -42.51 54.58
CA MET A 1 10.02 -41.35 55.08
C MET A 1 11.26 -41.24 54.21
N ALA A 2 11.46 -40.09 53.55
CA ALA A 2 12.57 -39.68 52.66
C ALA A 2 12.70 -40.41 51.30
N LEU A 3 12.30 -39.80 50.17
CA LEU A 3 13.05 -38.88 49.26
C LEU A 3 14.07 -39.65 48.38
N LEU A 4 13.69 -40.03 47.15
CA LEU A 4 13.88 -39.28 45.88
C LEU A 4 15.37 -39.00 45.56
N ASP A 5 15.95 -39.82 44.68
CA ASP A 5 17.06 -39.42 43.82
C ASP A 5 16.65 -39.68 42.37
N ASP A 6 16.54 -38.57 41.65
CA ASP A 6 16.05 -38.40 40.31
C ASP A 6 17.27 -38.44 39.39
N SER A 7 17.53 -39.60 38.77
CA SER A 7 18.64 -39.77 37.83
C SER A 7 18.09 -40.17 36.47
N TRP A 8 17.74 -39.15 35.68
CA TRP A 8 17.48 -39.29 34.25
C TRP A 8 18.73 -38.86 33.48
N PRO A 9 19.32 -39.72 32.64
CA PRO A 9 20.35 -39.28 31.70
C PRO A 9 19.67 -38.56 30.52
N VAL A 10 19.95 -37.27 30.37
CA VAL A 10 19.67 -36.51 29.15
C VAL A 10 20.60 -37.03 28.04
N ASN A 11 20.04 -37.83 27.13
CA ASN A 11 20.69 -38.17 25.88
C ASN A 11 20.62 -36.97 24.93
N LEU A 12 21.80 -36.45 24.65
CA LEU A 12 22.15 -35.53 23.59
C LEU A 12 22.22 -36.32 22.28
N ASP A 13 21.20 -36.24 21.44
CA ASP A 13 21.39 -36.31 19.98
C ASP A 13 20.13 -35.91 19.20
N SER A 14 20.33 -34.99 18.26
CA SER A 14 19.67 -34.91 16.95
C SER A 14 18.16 -34.66 16.90
N LEU A 15 17.79 -33.38 16.83
CA LEU A 15 16.80 -32.92 15.84
C LEU A 15 17.34 -31.69 15.12
N ASP A 16 17.69 -31.90 13.85
CA ASP A 16 17.90 -30.91 12.80
C ASP A 16 16.73 -29.90 12.76
N GLU A 17 16.90 -28.76 13.42
CA GLU A 17 16.24 -27.52 13.00
C GLU A 17 17.13 -26.87 11.95
N LYS A 18 16.96 -27.32 10.71
CA LYS A 18 17.42 -26.60 9.54
C LYS A 18 16.55 -25.35 9.39
N SER A 19 16.82 -24.34 10.22
CA SER A 19 16.37 -22.98 9.98
C SER A 19 17.15 -22.47 8.78
N GLU A 20 16.50 -22.47 7.62
CA GLU A 20 17.02 -21.82 6.42
C GLU A 20 17.03 -20.30 6.67
N SER A 21 18.13 -19.86 7.26
CA SER A 21 18.58 -18.47 7.30
C SER A 21 18.85 -18.02 5.87
N LEU A 22 17.84 -17.43 5.25
CA LEU A 22 17.96 -16.60 4.05
C LEU A 22 17.72 -15.14 4.48
N THR A 23 18.72 -14.55 5.12
CA THR A 23 18.85 -13.10 5.24
C THR A 23 20.29 -12.72 4.92
N ASP A 24 20.64 -12.86 3.64
CA ASP A 24 21.75 -12.12 3.02
C ASP A 24 21.24 -11.52 1.71
N GLN A 25 20.29 -10.59 1.85
CA GLN A 25 20.10 -9.54 0.88
C GLN A 25 20.19 -8.25 1.67
N SER A 26 21.29 -7.54 1.47
CA SER A 26 21.54 -6.22 2.04
C SER A 26 20.47 -5.26 1.53
N ILE A 27 19.33 -5.19 2.21
CA ILE A 27 18.37 -4.11 2.00
C ILE A 27 19.12 -2.81 2.32
N PRO A 28 19.24 -1.86 1.37
CA PRO A 28 19.96 -0.62 1.62
C PRO A 28 19.33 0.08 2.83
N SER A 29 20.18 0.51 3.77
CA SER A 29 19.79 1.08 5.06
C SER A 29 18.81 2.26 4.98
N LYS A 30 18.72 2.88 3.80
CA LYS A 30 17.77 3.95 3.48
C LYS A 30 16.33 3.43 3.33
N LEU A 31 16.11 2.29 2.66
CA LEU A 31 14.77 1.71 2.53
C LEU A 31 14.21 1.25 3.88
N VAL A 32 15.08 0.83 4.81
CA VAL A 32 14.67 0.42 6.16
C VAL A 32 14.21 1.63 7.01
N SER A 33 14.84 2.81 6.87
CA SER A 33 14.36 4.03 7.54
C SER A 33 13.05 4.51 6.93
N ASP A 34 12.95 4.48 5.60
CA ASP A 34 11.82 5.07 4.89
C ASP A 34 10.54 4.21 5.08
N VAL A 35 10.69 2.87 5.16
CA VAL A 35 9.57 1.97 5.52
C VAL A 35 9.21 2.08 7.00
N ALA A 36 10.19 2.25 7.90
CA ALA A 36 9.93 2.38 9.34
C ALA A 36 9.16 3.66 9.71
N GLU A 37 9.19 4.68 8.85
CA GLU A 37 8.39 5.91 8.99
C GLU A 37 6.93 5.74 8.51
N LEU A 38 6.63 4.69 7.74
CA LEU A 38 5.25 4.39 7.32
C LEU A 38 4.42 3.80 8.46
N ASN A 39 3.13 4.12 8.46
CA ASN A 39 2.18 3.55 9.41
C ASN A 39 2.13 2.00 9.32
N ASP A 40 1.99 1.31 10.46
CA ASP A 40 1.84 -0.16 10.54
C ASP A 40 0.83 -0.74 9.52
N LYS A 41 -0.27 -0.04 9.25
CA LYS A 41 -1.29 -0.49 8.30
C LYS A 41 -0.81 -0.43 6.85
N ALA A 42 -0.03 0.59 6.50
CA ALA A 42 0.60 0.75 5.19
C ALA A 42 1.61 -0.39 4.95
N GLN A 43 2.49 -0.64 5.92
CA GLN A 43 3.46 -1.73 5.86
C GLN A 43 2.77 -3.10 5.69
N ARG A 44 1.69 -3.35 6.44
CA ARG A 44 0.89 -4.59 6.30
C ARG A 44 0.25 -4.73 4.92
N TRP A 45 -0.21 -3.63 4.33
CA TRP A 45 -0.77 -3.64 2.99
C TRP A 45 0.32 -3.94 1.95
N MET A 46 1.48 -3.28 2.04
CA MET A 46 2.63 -3.57 1.17
C MET A 46 3.04 -5.04 1.25
N ASN A 47 3.23 -5.57 2.46
CA ASN A 47 3.61 -6.97 2.69
C ASN A 47 2.57 -7.97 2.17
N ARG A 48 1.27 -7.61 2.26
CA ARG A 48 0.19 -8.47 1.73
C ARG A 48 0.23 -8.56 0.21
N HIS A 49 0.63 -7.48 -0.44
CA HIS A 49 0.57 -7.36 -1.89
C HIS A 49 1.90 -7.58 -2.59
N ASP A 50 2.97 -7.80 -1.83
CA ASP A 50 4.35 -7.96 -2.31
C ASP A 50 4.79 -6.72 -3.11
N ILE A 51 4.61 -5.54 -2.48
CA ILE A 51 4.98 -4.25 -3.06
C ILE A 51 6.16 -3.70 -2.29
N ASP A 52 7.28 -3.59 -2.99
CA ASP A 52 8.49 -2.98 -2.46
C ASP A 52 8.41 -1.45 -2.47
N MET A 53 9.11 -0.84 -1.53
CA MET A 53 9.21 0.62 -1.41
C MET A 53 9.79 1.26 -2.69
N GLU A 54 10.76 0.60 -3.33
CA GLU A 54 11.35 1.07 -4.60
C GLU A 54 10.31 1.24 -5.71
N ILE A 55 9.27 0.39 -5.74
CA ILE A 55 8.18 0.51 -6.70
C ILE A 55 7.31 1.73 -6.36
N LEU A 56 7.03 1.93 -5.07
CA LEU A 56 6.20 3.05 -4.60
C LEU A 56 6.87 4.39 -4.85
N GLU A 57 8.19 4.51 -4.72
CA GLU A 57 8.94 5.75 -4.99
C GLU A 57 8.77 6.28 -6.43
N ASN A 58 8.36 5.43 -7.38
CA ASN A 58 8.05 5.87 -8.75
C ASN A 58 6.75 6.68 -8.83
N PHE A 59 5.80 6.42 -7.92
CA PHE A 59 4.47 7.03 -7.92
C PHE A 59 4.26 8.00 -6.77
N PHE A 60 4.94 7.79 -5.64
CA PHE A 60 4.81 8.56 -4.42
C PHE A 60 6.15 9.19 -4.03
N HIS A 61 6.09 10.47 -3.66
CA HIS A 61 7.20 11.14 -3.00
C HIS A 61 6.95 11.13 -1.49
N PHE A 62 7.86 10.51 -0.75
CA PHE A 62 7.87 10.50 0.71
C PHE A 62 8.84 11.58 1.21
N SER A 63 8.30 12.59 1.88
CA SER A 63 9.06 13.70 2.43
C SER A 63 9.53 13.40 3.86
N ALA A 64 10.66 13.99 4.26
CA ALA A 64 11.23 13.82 5.60
C ALA A 64 10.36 14.41 6.74
N ASP A 65 9.34 15.19 6.42
CA ASP A 65 8.35 15.69 7.37
C ASP A 65 7.15 14.74 7.56
N GLY A 66 7.18 13.57 6.90
CA GLY A 66 6.11 12.57 6.91
C GLY A 66 4.98 12.86 5.92
N SER A 67 5.10 13.88 5.07
CA SER A 67 4.14 14.11 3.99
C SER A 67 4.37 13.14 2.83
N VAL A 68 3.27 12.71 2.19
CA VAL A 68 3.29 11.83 1.02
C VAL A 68 2.54 12.51 -0.10
N GLU A 69 3.18 12.63 -1.26
CA GLU A 69 2.57 13.25 -2.45
C GLU A 69 2.55 12.27 -3.62
N LEU A 70 1.46 12.27 -4.38
CA LEU A 70 1.35 11.50 -5.63
C LEU A 70 2.02 12.29 -6.76
N ILE A 71 3.09 11.72 -7.32
CA ILE A 71 3.90 12.32 -8.39
C ILE A 71 3.59 11.74 -9.77
N ASP A 72 3.13 10.49 -9.85
CA ASP A 72 2.78 9.83 -11.11
C ASP A 72 1.60 8.85 -10.93
N LEU A 73 0.96 8.49 -12.04
CA LEU A 73 -0.14 7.52 -12.07
C LEU A 73 0.32 6.19 -12.69
N PRO A 74 -0.07 5.03 -12.11
CA PRO A 74 0.27 3.73 -12.67
C PRO A 74 -0.52 3.38 -13.94
N GLU A 75 -1.57 4.13 -14.27
CA GLU A 75 -2.47 3.88 -15.40
C GLU A 75 -2.01 4.61 -16.67
N GLU A 76 -1.53 3.85 -17.66
CA GLU A 76 -1.03 4.38 -18.93
C GLU A 76 -2.11 4.59 -20.00
N SER A 77 -3.37 4.21 -19.74
CA SER A 77 -4.39 4.35 -20.78
C SER A 77 -4.65 5.82 -21.12
N ASN A 78 -4.87 6.08 -22.40
CA ASN A 78 -5.26 7.40 -22.91
C ASN A 78 -6.72 7.77 -22.57
N THR A 79 -7.38 7.00 -21.70
CA THR A 79 -8.80 7.20 -21.39
C THR A 79 -8.92 7.91 -20.05
N LYS A 80 -9.37 9.15 -20.08
CA LYS A 80 -9.59 9.98 -18.88
C LYS A 80 -10.35 9.24 -17.78
N SER A 81 -11.36 8.46 -18.14
CA SER A 81 -12.17 7.70 -17.18
C SER A 81 -11.35 6.68 -16.38
N LYS A 82 -10.44 5.95 -17.02
CA LYS A 82 -9.57 4.98 -16.35
C LYS A 82 -8.52 5.68 -15.50
N GLN A 83 -7.94 6.76 -16.01
CA GLN A 83 -7.02 7.61 -15.24
C GLN A 83 -7.71 8.20 -14.01
N THR A 84 -8.97 8.65 -14.09
CA THR A 84 -9.75 9.08 -12.92
C THR A 84 -9.91 7.96 -11.90
N VAL A 85 -10.25 6.73 -12.34
CA VAL A 85 -10.36 5.57 -11.45
C VAL A 85 -9.01 5.32 -10.76
N ALA A 86 -7.91 5.31 -11.51
CA ALA A 86 -6.58 5.12 -10.97
C ALA A 86 -6.21 6.22 -9.96
N THR A 87 -6.49 7.49 -10.26
CA THR A 87 -6.25 8.61 -9.35
C THR A 87 -6.99 8.44 -8.02
N TYR A 88 -8.26 8.05 -8.05
CA TYR A 88 -9.04 7.81 -6.81
C TYR A 88 -8.50 6.63 -6.00
N LEU A 89 -8.00 5.58 -6.66
CA LEU A 89 -7.36 4.47 -5.98
C LEU A 89 -6.03 4.89 -5.35
N MET A 90 -5.20 5.64 -6.09
CA MET A 90 -3.90 6.12 -5.60
C MET A 90 -4.04 7.13 -4.47
N GLU A 91 -5.07 7.98 -4.50
CA GLU A 91 -5.37 8.92 -3.41
C GLU A 91 -5.72 8.19 -2.10
N GLY A 92 -6.50 7.11 -2.18
CA GLY A 92 -6.76 6.28 -1.01
C GLY A 92 -5.51 5.60 -0.46
N ILE A 93 -4.57 5.20 -1.32
CA ILE A 93 -3.27 4.67 -0.90
C ILE A 93 -2.38 5.77 -0.29
N LEU A 94 -2.39 6.97 -0.87
CA LEU A 94 -1.70 8.14 -0.31
C LEU A 94 -2.18 8.42 1.12
N SER A 95 -3.49 8.42 1.34
CA SER A 95 -4.07 8.61 2.67
C SER A 95 -3.76 7.46 3.62
N LEU A 96 -3.68 6.22 3.11
CA LEU A 96 -3.20 5.07 3.90
C LEU A 96 -1.76 5.28 4.38
N PHE A 97 -0.89 5.84 3.54
CA PHE A 97 0.51 6.10 3.87
C PHE A 97 0.67 7.27 4.84
N GLY A 98 0.02 8.41 4.56
CA GLY A 98 0.14 9.61 5.39
C GLY A 98 -0.67 9.58 6.69
N ARG A 99 -1.86 8.95 6.70
CA ARG A 99 -2.81 8.99 7.83
C ARG A 99 -3.08 7.61 8.45
N GLY A 100 -2.67 6.52 7.81
CA GLY A 100 -2.98 5.16 8.28
C GLY A 100 -4.43 4.73 8.06
N HIS A 101 -5.20 5.45 7.25
CA HIS A 101 -6.57 5.06 6.88
C HIS A 101 -6.85 5.47 5.43
N PRO A 102 -7.37 4.58 4.57
CA PRO A 102 -7.51 4.86 3.14
C PRO A 102 -8.78 5.69 2.84
N SER A 103 -9.01 6.75 3.62
CA SER A 103 -10.11 7.69 3.43
C SER A 103 -9.63 9.04 2.92
N PHE A 104 -10.32 9.63 1.97
CA PHE A 104 -9.93 10.87 1.32
C PHE A 104 -11.15 11.67 0.89
N ASP A 105 -10.97 12.98 0.71
CA ASP A 105 -12.04 13.85 0.25
C ASP A 105 -12.13 13.83 -1.27
N ASP A 106 -13.36 14.01 -1.79
CA ASP A 106 -13.57 14.08 -3.24
C ASP A 106 -12.83 15.27 -3.88
N GLU A 107 -12.58 16.33 -3.12
CA GLU A 107 -11.83 17.50 -3.55
C GLU A 107 -10.35 17.18 -3.79
N ASP A 108 -9.72 16.41 -2.90
CA ASP A 108 -8.32 16.01 -3.02
C ASP A 108 -8.11 15.12 -4.26
N ALA A 109 -8.96 14.11 -4.44
CA ALA A 109 -8.90 13.24 -5.62
C ALA A 109 -9.16 14.02 -6.93
N ARG A 110 -10.05 15.02 -6.91
CA ARG A 110 -10.27 15.90 -8.06
C ARG A 110 -9.06 16.79 -8.34
N ALA A 111 -8.41 17.33 -7.32
CA ALA A 111 -7.20 18.13 -7.49
C ALA A 111 -6.10 17.32 -8.19
N TYR A 112 -5.93 16.05 -7.82
CA TYR A 112 -5.01 15.16 -8.54
C TYR A 112 -5.49 14.86 -9.97
N CYS A 113 -6.79 14.69 -10.19
CA CYS A 113 -7.31 14.52 -11.55
C CYS A 113 -7.01 15.74 -12.44
N GLU A 114 -7.05 16.94 -11.88
CA GLU A 114 -6.66 18.17 -12.57
C GLU A 114 -5.15 18.23 -12.80
N LYS A 115 -4.34 17.89 -11.79
CA LYS A 115 -2.87 17.82 -11.86
C LYS A 115 -2.40 16.89 -12.98
N PHE A 116 -3.02 15.71 -13.12
CA PHE A 116 -2.69 14.71 -14.14
C PHE A 116 -3.46 14.90 -15.46
N GLY A 117 -4.30 15.93 -15.58
CA GLY A 117 -5.04 16.24 -16.81
C GLY A 117 -6.17 15.26 -17.17
N CYS A 118 -6.52 14.34 -16.26
CA CYS A 118 -7.60 13.37 -16.46
C CYS A 118 -8.97 13.89 -16.00
N PHE A 119 -9.06 15.07 -15.39
CA PHE A 119 -10.33 15.68 -15.03
C PHE A 119 -11.19 15.99 -16.27
N ASP A 120 -12.44 15.51 -16.24
CA ASP A 120 -13.46 15.78 -17.25
C ASP A 120 -14.77 16.12 -16.54
N SER A 121 -15.07 17.42 -16.39
CA SER A 121 -16.24 17.89 -15.66
C SER A 121 -17.58 17.33 -16.16
N LYS A 122 -17.68 16.89 -17.43
CA LYS A 122 -18.91 16.34 -18.00
C LYS A 122 -19.07 14.84 -17.70
N ASN A 123 -17.96 14.12 -17.56
CA ASN A 123 -17.94 12.67 -17.39
C ASN A 123 -17.34 12.20 -16.06
N HIS A 124 -16.97 13.13 -15.18
CA HIS A 124 -16.28 12.82 -13.91
C HIS A 124 -17.15 11.92 -13.04
N THR A 125 -18.42 12.27 -12.83
CA THR A 125 -19.35 11.46 -12.04
C THR A 125 -19.45 10.02 -12.56
N LYS A 126 -19.56 9.83 -13.88
CA LYS A 126 -19.60 8.49 -14.49
C LYS A 126 -18.29 7.73 -14.31
N SER A 127 -17.17 8.44 -14.35
CA SER A 127 -15.84 7.84 -14.13
C SER A 127 -15.66 7.42 -12.67
N VAL A 128 -16.19 8.19 -11.73
CA VAL A 128 -16.23 7.83 -10.30
C VAL A 128 -17.18 6.65 -10.07
N GLU A 129 -18.34 6.59 -10.75
CA GLU A 129 -19.25 5.44 -10.69
C GLU A 129 -18.57 4.13 -11.14
N ASN A 130 -17.59 4.19 -12.05
CA ASN A 130 -16.81 3.01 -12.47
C ASN A 130 -15.93 2.42 -11.36
N LEU A 131 -15.69 3.13 -10.26
CA LEU A 131 -15.02 2.56 -9.09
C LEU A 131 -15.89 1.46 -8.44
N GLY A 132 -17.22 1.52 -8.59
CA GLY A 132 -18.13 0.48 -8.15
C GLY A 132 -17.91 0.09 -6.68
N ASN A 133 -17.58 -1.19 -6.44
CA ASN A 133 -17.35 -1.72 -5.09
C ASN A 133 -15.95 -1.44 -4.52
N LYS A 134 -15.08 -0.73 -5.24
CA LYS A 134 -13.70 -0.39 -4.82
C LYS A 134 -13.65 0.74 -3.81
N ILE A 135 -14.68 1.58 -3.80
CA ILE A 135 -14.85 2.67 -2.85
C ILE A 135 -16.18 2.52 -2.12
N THR A 136 -16.24 3.14 -0.95
CA THR A 136 -17.48 3.41 -0.22
C THR A 136 -17.50 4.88 0.19
N GLY A 137 -18.67 5.39 0.55
CA GLY A 137 -18.85 6.79 0.94
C GLY A 137 -19.61 7.59 -0.12
N SER A 138 -19.37 8.91 -0.11
CA SER A 138 -20.07 9.84 -0.99
C SER A 138 -19.27 11.12 -1.10
N LYS A 139 -19.46 11.86 -2.21
CA LYS A 139 -18.82 13.16 -2.44
C LYS A 139 -18.85 14.11 -1.24
N ASP A 140 -19.96 14.19 -0.50
CA ASP A 140 -20.11 15.11 0.64
C ASP A 140 -19.47 14.61 1.94
N LYS A 141 -19.17 13.32 2.05
CA LYS A 141 -18.62 12.68 3.27
C LYS A 141 -17.19 12.20 3.11
N GLY A 142 -16.63 12.31 1.91
CA GLY A 142 -15.41 11.64 1.52
C GLY A 142 -15.65 10.20 1.07
N TRP A 143 -14.58 9.64 0.53
CA TRP A 143 -14.49 8.29 0.00
C TRP A 143 -13.53 7.47 0.85
N GLU A 144 -13.75 6.16 0.90
CA GLU A 144 -12.83 5.22 1.54
C GLU A 144 -12.63 4.00 0.63
N LEU A 145 -11.38 3.54 0.50
CA LEU A 145 -11.10 2.31 -0.23
C LEU A 145 -11.59 1.10 0.55
N THR A 146 -12.34 0.25 -0.13
CA THR A 146 -12.70 -1.07 0.36
C THR A 146 -11.56 -2.06 0.12
N ASN A 147 -11.65 -3.28 0.65
CA ASN A 147 -10.69 -4.35 0.32
C ASN A 147 -10.54 -4.57 -1.20
N PRO A 148 -11.62 -4.64 -2.01
CA PRO A 148 -11.50 -4.66 -3.48
C PRO A 148 -10.75 -3.47 -4.08
N GLY A 149 -10.86 -2.27 -3.49
CA GLY A 149 -10.13 -1.08 -3.95
C GLY A 149 -8.65 -1.14 -3.61
N LEU A 150 -8.32 -1.53 -2.38
CA LEU A 150 -6.94 -1.75 -1.94
C LEU A 150 -6.23 -2.80 -2.80
N ASN A 151 -6.92 -3.89 -3.16
CA ASN A 151 -6.38 -4.90 -4.06
C ASN A 151 -6.16 -4.36 -5.48
N ALA A 152 -7.14 -3.61 -6.00
CA ALA A 152 -7.04 -3.04 -7.34
C ALA A 152 -5.92 -2.00 -7.46
N ALA A 153 -5.71 -1.19 -6.43
CA ALA A 153 -4.59 -0.25 -6.39
C ALA A 153 -3.24 -0.99 -6.42
N ALA A 154 -3.11 -2.07 -5.64
CA ALA A 154 -1.92 -2.91 -5.64
C ALA A 154 -1.66 -3.56 -7.01
N GLU A 155 -2.71 -4.04 -7.69
CA GLU A 155 -2.61 -4.61 -9.03
C GLU A 155 -2.09 -3.58 -10.04
N LEU A 156 -2.62 -2.35 -10.01
CA LEU A 156 -2.17 -1.26 -10.90
C LEU A 156 -0.69 -0.93 -10.71
N ILE A 157 -0.25 -0.78 -9.45
CA ILE A 157 1.15 -0.48 -9.14
C ILE A 157 2.09 -1.58 -9.64
N LYS A 158 1.69 -2.85 -9.47
CA LYS A 158 2.51 -4.00 -9.90
C LYS A 158 2.53 -4.21 -11.40
N GLU A 159 1.41 -4.00 -12.09
CA GLU A 159 1.35 -4.08 -13.55
C GLU A 159 2.33 -3.10 -14.18
N LYS A 160 2.47 -1.91 -13.60
CA LYS A 160 3.39 -0.89 -14.13
C LYS A 160 4.87 -1.12 -13.78
N ALA A 161 5.15 -1.88 -12.73
CA ALA A 161 6.51 -2.24 -12.31
C ALA A 161 7.06 -3.48 -13.02
N SER A 162 6.23 -4.19 -13.81
CA SER A 162 6.59 -5.38 -14.59
C SER A 162 7.00 -5.03 -16.01
#